data_AF-A0AAF0TL82-F1
#
_entry.id   AF-A0AAF0TL82-F1
#
_cell.length_a   1.000
_cell.length_b   1.000
_cell.length_c   1.000
_cell.angle_alpha   90.00
_cell.angle_beta   90.00
_cell.angle_gamma   90.00
#
_symmetry.space_group_name_H-M   'P 1'
#
loop_
_entity.id
_entity.type
_entity.pdbx_description
1 polymer ?
#
loop_
_entity_poly.entity_id
_entity_poly.type
_entity_poly.pdbx_seq_one_letter_code
_entity_poly.pdbx_strand_id
1 'polypeptide(L)'
;MLLFWEWAYSVKSAACLAAVLHTQLKVYDWIDSLEKEAKKEGFRKYLEASGVLDALTKVLVALYEQNDKPSSALEFVQQKLGGPSLSEYEKLQTELSDLQIKYNELIKENQERCRELEELKHTQVEASANKEFDVGNTHDEELNTDVVKC
;
A
#
# COMPACT_ATOMS: atom_id res chain seq x y z
N MET A 1 26.72 31.62 -69.70
CA MET A 1 25.79 30.49 -69.92
C MET A 1 26.11 29.26 -69.07
N LEU A 2 27.38 28.86 -68.91
CA LEU A 2 27.77 27.72 -68.06
C LEU A 2 27.40 27.88 -66.57
N LEU A 3 27.57 29.08 -66.01
CA LEU A 3 27.19 29.37 -64.61
C LEU A 3 25.68 29.23 -64.33
N PHE A 4 24.81 29.38 -65.34
CA PHE A 4 23.36 29.25 -65.19
C PHE A 4 22.94 27.77 -65.07
N TRP A 5 23.64 26.89 -65.79
CA TRP A 5 23.43 25.44 -65.71
C TRP A 5 24.01 24.83 -64.43
N GLU A 6 25.17 25.29 -63.96
CA GLU A 6 25.71 24.89 -62.66
C GLU A 6 24.83 25.36 -61.50
N TRP A 7 24.30 26.59 -61.56
CA TRP A 7 23.35 27.08 -60.56
C TRP A 7 22.03 26.30 -60.60
N ALA A 8 21.48 26.02 -61.79
CA ALA A 8 20.27 25.21 -61.93
C ALA A 8 20.46 23.74 -61.49
N TYR A 9 21.65 23.16 -61.71
CA TYR A 9 21.99 21.81 -61.27
C TYR A 9 22.19 21.75 -59.74
N SER A 10 22.86 22.75 -59.17
CA SER A 10 23.06 22.89 -57.72
C SER A 10 21.74 23.13 -56.97
N VAL A 11 20.85 23.96 -57.50
CA VAL A 11 19.52 24.23 -56.92
C VAL A 11 18.60 23.01 -57.02
N LYS A 12 18.62 22.26 -58.13
CA LYS A 12 17.87 20.99 -58.25
C LYS A 12 18.41 19.91 -57.31
N SER A 13 19.73 19.83 -57.13
CA SER A 13 20.39 18.94 -56.18
C SER A 13 20.01 19.26 -54.74
N ALA A 14 20.01 20.55 -54.37
CA ALA A 14 19.58 21.01 -53.05
C ALA A 14 18.09 20.72 -52.79
N ALA A 15 17.21 20.91 -53.78
CA ALA A 15 15.79 20.57 -53.68
C ALA A 15 15.57 19.06 -53.50
N CYS A 16 16.33 18.23 -54.20
CA CYS A 16 16.28 16.77 -54.06
C CYS A 16 16.75 16.32 -52.66
N LEU A 17 17.86 16.88 -52.16
CA LEU A 17 18.36 16.60 -50.81
C LEU A 17 17.38 17.06 -49.72
N ALA A 18 16.76 18.24 -49.89
CA ALA A 18 15.75 18.74 -48.96
C ALA A 18 14.49 17.84 -48.94
N ALA A 19 14.05 17.36 -50.11
CA ALA A 19 12.93 16.42 -50.20
C ALA A 19 13.24 15.11 -49.48
N VAL A 20 14.44 14.54 -49.69
CA VAL A 20 14.90 13.31 -49.04
C VAL A 20 14.98 13.49 -47.52
N LEU A 21 15.54 14.61 -47.04
CA LEU A 21 15.66 14.90 -45.61
C LEU A 21 14.29 15.12 -44.95
N HIS A 22 13.36 15.78 -45.63
CA HIS A 22 12.00 15.97 -45.15
C HIS A 22 11.21 14.66 -45.09
N THR A 23 11.36 13.77 -46.09
CA THR A 23 10.79 12.43 -46.02
C THR A 23 11.42 11.59 -44.92
N GLN A 24 12.75 11.67 -44.73
CA GLN A 24 13.44 11.01 -43.63
C GLN A 24 12.91 11.49 -42.26
N LEU A 25 12.80 12.81 -42.07
CA LEU A 25 12.28 13.38 -40.82
C LEU A 25 10.85 12.93 -40.52
N LYS A 26 9.98 12.86 -41.55
CA LYS A 26 8.62 12.34 -41.39
C LYS A 26 8.57 10.86 -41.05
N VAL A 27 9.49 10.05 -41.60
CA VAL A 27 9.59 8.62 -41.25
C VAL A 27 10.01 8.45 -39.79
N TYR A 28 10.97 9.25 -39.31
CA TYR A 28 11.37 9.24 -37.90
C TYR A 28 10.24 9.68 -36.96
N ASP A 29 9.54 10.76 -37.29
CA ASP A 29 8.39 11.25 -36.51
C ASP A 29 7.24 10.22 -36.50
N TRP A 30 7.00 9.54 -37.62
CA TRP A 30 6.01 8.47 -37.72
C TRP A 30 6.37 7.24 -36.89
N ILE A 31 7.64 6.84 -36.87
CA ILE A 31 8.12 5.72 -36.04
C ILE A 31 7.99 6.05 -34.55
N ASP A 32 8.38 7.26 -34.12
CA ASP A 32 8.24 7.70 -32.73
C ASP A 32 6.76 7.81 -32.30
N SER A 33 5.90 8.29 -33.20
CA SER A 33 4.44 8.30 -32.99
C SER A 33 3.88 6.88 -32.83
N LEU A 34 4.30 5.95 -33.69
CA LEU A 34 3.88 4.54 -33.61
C LEU A 34 4.29 3.89 -32.29
N GLU A 35 5.50 4.18 -31.79
CA GLU A 35 5.97 3.68 -30.50
C GLU A 35 5.14 4.25 -29.34
N LYS A 36 4.80 5.54 -29.38
CA LYS A 36 3.91 6.17 -28.39
C LYS A 36 2.51 5.54 -28.40
N GLU A 37 1.93 5.33 -29.58
CA GLU A 37 0.63 4.70 -29.72
C GLU A 37 0.65 3.23 -29.24
N ALA A 38 1.73 2.49 -29.50
CA ALA A 38 1.89 1.13 -28.98
C ALA A 38 1.93 1.09 -27.44
N LYS A 39 2.61 2.04 -26.80
CA LYS A 39 2.64 2.17 -25.33
C LYS A 39 1.27 2.52 -24.76
N LYS A 40 0.55 3.47 -25.38
CA LYS A 40 -0.82 3.84 -24.98
C LYS A 40 -1.78 2.66 -25.12
N GLU A 41 -1.72 1.95 -26.24
CA GLU A 41 -2.56 0.77 -26.49
C GLU A 41 -2.23 -0.37 -25.52
N GLY A 42 -0.96 -0.58 -25.19
CA GLY A 42 -0.54 -1.54 -24.17
C GLY A 42 -1.14 -1.21 -22.79
N PHE A 43 -1.11 0.06 -22.37
CA PHE A 43 -1.72 0.49 -21.12
C PHE A 43 -3.24 0.33 -21.13
N ARG A 44 -3.89 0.69 -22.23
CA ARG A 44 -5.33 0.49 -22.40
C ARG A 44 -5.71 -0.98 -22.26
N LYS A 45 -5.03 -1.88 -22.98
CA LYS A 45 -5.26 -3.33 -22.88
C LYS A 45 -5.03 -3.86 -21.47
N TYR A 46 -4.04 -3.34 -20.75
CA TYR A 46 -3.83 -3.70 -19.35
C TYR A 46 -5.02 -3.32 -18.47
N LEU A 47 -5.57 -2.10 -18.63
CA LEU A 47 -6.76 -1.68 -17.88
C LEU A 47 -8.03 -2.46 -18.29
N GLU A 48 -8.15 -2.84 -19.56
CA GLU A 48 -9.24 -3.71 -20.04
C GLU A 48 -9.10 -5.12 -19.44
N ALA A 49 -7.91 -5.72 -19.50
CA ALA A 49 -7.65 -7.08 -19.00
C ALA A 49 -7.73 -7.20 -17.48
N SER A 50 -7.32 -6.16 -16.74
CA SER A 50 -7.46 -6.11 -15.27
C SER A 50 -8.89 -5.82 -14.81
N GLY A 51 -9.81 -5.48 -15.74
CA GLY A 51 -11.20 -5.17 -15.43
C GLY A 51 -11.42 -3.79 -14.79
N VAL A 52 -10.37 -2.96 -14.68
CA VAL A 52 -10.47 -1.60 -14.12
C VAL A 52 -11.43 -0.74 -14.91
N LEU A 53 -11.40 -0.82 -16.25
CA LEU A 53 -12.32 -0.06 -17.10
C LEU A 53 -13.77 -0.49 -16.93
N ASP A 54 -14.03 -1.79 -16.80
CA ASP A 54 -15.37 -2.33 -16.57
C ASP A 54 -15.90 -1.91 -15.19
N ALA A 55 -15.07 -2.01 -14.15
CA ALA A 55 -15.42 -1.56 -12.80
C ALA A 55 -15.75 -0.06 -12.77
N LEU A 56 -14.88 0.80 -13.33
CA LEU A 56 -15.13 2.24 -13.40
C LEU A 56 -16.41 2.55 -14.18
N THR A 57 -16.63 1.89 -15.32
CA THR A 57 -17.84 2.07 -16.12
C THR A 57 -19.09 1.72 -15.32
N LYS A 58 -19.10 0.58 -14.62
CA LYS A 58 -20.23 0.16 -13.78
C LYS A 58 -20.52 1.15 -12.66
N VAL A 59 -19.50 1.70 -12.01
CA VAL A 59 -19.68 2.73 -10.97
C VAL A 59 -20.25 4.02 -11.54
N LEU A 60 -19.77 4.47 -12.70
CA LEU A 60 -20.29 5.67 -13.37
C LEU A 60 -21.74 5.48 -13.84
N VAL A 61 -22.09 4.29 -14.36
CA VAL A 61 -23.47 3.94 -14.71
C VAL A 61 -24.35 3.95 -13.46
N ALA A 62 -23.92 3.32 -12.37
CA ALA A 62 -24.67 3.32 -11.11
C ALA A 62 -24.87 4.73 -10.55
N LEU A 63 -23.88 5.63 -10.71
CA LEU A 63 -23.98 7.03 -10.32
C LEU A 63 -24.96 7.80 -11.23
N TYR A 64 -25.00 7.48 -12.53
CA TYR A 64 -25.93 8.09 -13.48
C TYR A 64 -27.39 7.65 -13.23
N GLU A 65 -27.60 6.38 -12.90
CA GLU A 65 -28.92 5.80 -12.64
C GLU A 65 -29.53 6.18 -11.28
N GLN A 66 -28.73 6.76 -10.37
CA GLN A 66 -29.25 7.26 -9.10
C GLN A 66 -30.21 8.43 -9.30
N ASN A 67 -31.48 8.24 -8.90
CA ASN A 67 -32.53 9.26 -8.97
C ASN A 67 -32.24 10.45 -8.04
N ASP A 68 -31.72 10.19 -6.83
CA ASP A 68 -31.22 11.21 -5.91
C ASP A 68 -29.70 11.27 -6.01
N LYS A 69 -29.18 12.33 -6.64
CA LYS A 69 -27.73 12.51 -6.77
C LYS A 69 -27.09 12.60 -5.38
N PRO A 70 -26.04 11.82 -5.11
CA PRO A 70 -25.37 11.87 -3.83
C PRO A 70 -24.74 13.26 -3.66
N SER A 71 -24.78 13.77 -2.42
CA SER A 71 -24.17 15.06 -2.06
C SER A 71 -22.68 15.12 -2.40
N SER A 72 -22.00 13.97 -2.34
CA SER A 72 -20.62 13.79 -2.77
C SER A 72 -20.52 12.62 -3.77
N ALA A 73 -20.34 12.95 -5.06
CA ALA A 73 -20.10 11.95 -6.10
C ALA A 73 -18.78 11.19 -5.86
N LEU A 74 -17.78 11.85 -5.26
CA LEU A 74 -16.48 11.24 -4.98
C LEU A 74 -16.58 10.14 -3.92
N GLU A 75 -17.31 10.39 -2.82
CA GLU A 75 -17.53 9.38 -1.78
C GLU A 75 -18.30 8.17 -2.32
N PHE A 76 -19.31 8.40 -3.17
CA PHE A 76 -20.05 7.32 -3.82
C PHE A 76 -19.12 6.43 -4.66
N VAL A 77 -18.24 7.03 -5.47
CA VAL A 77 -17.28 6.30 -6.28
C VAL A 77 -16.30 5.53 -5.41
N GLN A 78 -15.77 6.14 -4.35
CA GLN A 78 -14.86 5.49 -3.40
C GLN A 78 -15.51 4.27 -2.74
N GLN A 79 -16.73 4.42 -2.21
CA GLN A 79 -17.47 3.31 -1.60
C GLN A 79 -17.77 2.19 -2.62
N LYS A 80 -18.19 2.52 -3.84
CA LYS A 80 -18.50 1.50 -4.86
C LYS A 80 -17.28 0.76 -5.39
N LEU A 81 -16.09 1.36 -5.29
CA LEU A 81 -14.82 0.73 -5.62
C LEU A 81 -14.18 -0.01 -4.43
N GLY A 82 -14.84 -0.03 -3.26
CA GLY A 82 -14.37 -0.73 -2.07
C GLY A 82 -13.42 0.07 -1.17
N GLY A 83 -13.32 1.39 -1.38
CA GLY A 83 -12.64 2.29 -0.46
C GLY A 83 -13.46 2.53 0.81
N PRO A 84 -12.83 2.62 2.00
CA PRO A 84 -13.54 2.95 3.22
C PRO A 84 -14.11 4.36 3.12
N SER A 85 -15.32 4.54 3.62
CA SER A 85 -15.89 5.88 3.78
C SER A 85 -15.20 6.64 4.92
N LEU A 86 -15.26 7.98 4.89
CA LEU A 86 -14.71 8.82 5.96
C LEU A 86 -15.25 8.41 7.34
N SER A 87 -16.56 8.12 7.44
CA SER A 87 -17.16 7.69 8.71
C SER A 87 -16.65 6.32 9.17
N GLU A 88 -16.43 5.36 8.27
CA GLU A 88 -15.85 4.05 8.62
C GLU A 88 -14.40 4.19 9.06
N TYR A 89 -13.63 5.06 8.41
CA TYR A 89 -12.26 5.36 8.78
C TYR A 89 -12.19 5.98 10.19
N GLU A 90 -13.02 6.96 10.48
CA GLU A 90 -13.11 7.59 11.81
C GLU A 90 -13.50 6.59 12.90
N LYS A 91 -14.51 5.74 12.64
CA LYS A 91 -14.92 4.67 13.58
C LYS A 91 -13.77 3.71 13.86
N LEU A 92 -13.08 3.25 12.82
CA LEU A 92 -11.96 2.34 12.95
C LEU A 92 -10.82 2.98 13.75
N GLN A 93 -10.60 4.28 13.58
CA GLN A 93 -9.61 5.03 14.35
C GLN A 93 -9.97 5.13 15.84
N THR A 94 -11.25 5.33 16.17
CA THR A 94 -11.74 5.28 17.56
C THR A 94 -11.59 3.89 18.17
N GLU A 95 -11.97 2.84 17.44
CA GLU A 95 -11.81 1.47 17.92
C GLU A 95 -10.35 1.12 18.20
N LEU A 96 -9.43 1.59 17.34
CA LEU A 96 -7.99 1.43 17.55
C LEU A 96 -7.53 2.10 18.84
N SER A 97 -7.98 3.34 19.12
CA SER A 97 -7.61 4.05 20.35
C SER A 97 -8.18 3.37 21.59
N ASP A 98 -9.44 2.94 21.54
CA ASP A 98 -10.10 2.26 22.66
C ASP A 98 -9.43 0.93 22.98
N LEU A 99 -9.06 0.18 21.94
CA LEU A 99 -8.36 -1.08 22.10
C LEU A 99 -6.95 -0.88 22.67
N GLN A 100 -6.26 0.18 22.26
CA GLN A 100 -4.95 0.54 22.79
C GLN A 100 -5.01 0.92 24.28
N ILE A 101 -6.06 1.65 24.70
CA ILE A 101 -6.31 1.97 26.11
C ILE A 101 -6.47 0.68 26.92
N LYS A 102 -7.39 -0.20 26.49
CA LYS A 102 -7.64 -1.49 27.16
C LYS A 102 -6.40 -2.38 27.23
N TYR A 103 -5.61 -2.40 26.16
CA TYR A 103 -4.35 -3.16 26.13
C TYR A 103 -3.37 -2.65 27.20
N ASN A 104 -3.22 -1.32 27.32
CA ASN A 104 -2.34 -0.73 28.33
C ASN A 104 -2.85 -0.95 29.76
N GLU A 105 -4.17 -0.86 29.97
CA GLU A 105 -4.80 -1.19 31.27
C GLU A 105 -4.54 -2.64 31.65
N LEU A 106 -4.76 -3.58 30.72
CA LEU A 106 -4.55 -5.00 30.97
C LEU A 106 -3.07 -5.33 31.24
N ILE A 107 -2.13 -4.68 30.53
CA ILE A 107 -0.70 -4.80 30.85
C ILE A 107 -0.42 -4.34 32.27
N LYS A 108 -0.98 -3.20 32.66
CA LYS A 108 -0.76 -2.64 33.99
C LYS A 108 -1.32 -3.55 35.08
N GLU A 109 -2.55 -4.04 34.93
CA GLU A 109 -3.17 -4.99 35.86
C GLU A 109 -2.36 -6.29 35.95
N ASN A 110 -1.85 -6.79 34.83
CA ASN A 110 -1.02 -7.98 34.79
C ASN A 110 0.30 -7.77 35.55
N GLN A 111 0.96 -6.61 35.35
CA GLN A 111 2.17 -6.23 36.08
C GLN A 111 1.93 -6.10 37.59
N GLU A 112 0.83 -5.49 38.00
CA GLU A 112 0.44 -5.36 39.41
C GLU A 112 0.20 -6.74 40.03
N ARG A 113 -0.56 -7.61 39.35
CA ARG A 113 -0.80 -8.99 39.76
C ARG A 113 0.47 -9.83 39.85
N CYS A 114 1.40 -9.68 38.91
CA CYS A 114 2.72 -10.32 38.98
C CYS A 114 3.46 -9.90 40.25
N ARG A 115 3.50 -8.61 40.55
CA ARG A 115 4.16 -8.08 41.75
C ARG A 115 3.55 -8.63 43.04
N GLU A 116 2.22 -8.61 43.14
CA GLU A 116 1.51 -9.19 44.30
C GLU A 116 1.82 -10.68 44.49
N LEU A 117 1.90 -11.45 43.40
CA LEU A 117 2.26 -12.86 43.47
C LEU A 117 3.69 -13.08 43.95
N GLU A 118 4.63 -12.23 43.55
CA GLU A 118 6.02 -12.29 44.04
C GLU A 118 6.10 -11.97 45.53
N GLU A 119 5.40 -10.93 45.99
CA GLU A 119 5.33 -10.54 47.40
C GLU A 119 4.72 -11.64 48.28
N LEU A 120 3.64 -12.27 47.83
CA LEU A 120 3.03 -13.40 48.54
C LEU A 120 3.94 -14.63 48.59
N LYS A 121 4.66 -14.93 47.49
CA LYS A 121 5.65 -16.02 47.49
C LYS A 121 6.77 -15.77 48.49
N HIS A 122 7.31 -14.55 48.55
CA HIS A 122 8.34 -14.18 49.53
C HIS A 122 7.84 -14.36 50.98
N THR A 123 6.62 -13.91 51.27
CA THR A 123 6.02 -14.03 52.61
C THR A 123 5.73 -15.48 53.00
N GLN A 124 5.38 -16.34 52.03
CA GLN A 124 5.12 -17.76 52.26
C GLN A 124 6.40 -18.56 52.51
N VAL A 125 7.52 -18.19 51.87
CA VAL A 125 8.84 -18.77 52.13
C VAL A 125 9.33 -18.41 53.54
N GLU A 126 9.12 -17.18 53.99
CA GLU A 126 9.46 -16.74 55.35
C GLU A 126 8.56 -17.35 56.44
N ALA A 127 7.27 -17.57 56.15
CA ALA A 127 6.34 -18.25 57.07
C ALA A 127 6.61 -19.76 57.17
N SER A 128 7.12 -20.39 56.11
CA SER A 128 7.47 -21.82 56.07
C SER A 128 8.85 -22.09 56.68
N ALA A 129 9.79 -21.13 56.62
CA ALA A 129 11.09 -21.23 57.27
C ALA A 129 11.01 -21.25 58.82
N ASN A 130 9.90 -20.82 59.42
CA ASN A 130 9.69 -20.87 60.87
C ASN A 130 9.01 -22.16 61.37
N LYS A 131 8.80 -23.16 60.51
CA LYS A 131 8.21 -24.45 60.87
C LYS A 131 8.91 -25.66 60.22
N GLU A 132 10.23 -25.76 60.24
CA GLU A 132 10.89 -27.06 60.16
C GLU A 132 12.37 -26.96 60.55
N PHE A 133 12.65 -27.20 61.83
CA PHE A 133 13.87 -27.88 62.23
C PHE A 133 13.47 -29.34 62.46
N ASP A 134 13.56 -30.19 61.42
CA ASP A 134 14.26 -31.49 61.51
C ASP A 134 14.38 -32.18 60.13
N VAL A 135 15.64 -32.46 59.75
CA VAL A 135 16.15 -33.56 58.88
C VAL A 135 15.73 -33.65 57.39
N GLY A 136 16.71 -33.40 56.50
CA GLY A 136 17.30 -34.50 55.70
C GLY A 136 17.20 -34.51 54.16
N ASN A 137 18.27 -34.00 53.51
CA ASN A 137 19.00 -34.56 52.35
C ASN A 137 18.45 -34.48 50.89
N THR A 138 19.17 -33.67 50.08
CA THR A 138 19.59 -33.72 48.65
C THR A 138 18.73 -34.42 47.58
N HIS A 139 18.42 -33.70 46.48
CA HIS A 139 19.17 -33.77 45.21
C HIS A 139 18.64 -32.78 44.17
N ASP A 140 19.56 -32.13 43.46
CA ASP A 140 19.31 -31.26 42.31
C ASP A 140 18.81 -32.05 41.09
N GLU A 141 17.85 -31.50 40.35
CA GLU A 141 17.86 -31.58 38.89
C GLU A 141 17.16 -30.36 38.28
N GLU A 142 17.95 -29.64 37.49
CA GLU A 142 17.68 -28.39 36.82
C GLU A 142 17.01 -28.67 35.46
N LEU A 143 15.80 -28.15 35.24
CA LEU A 143 15.34 -27.80 33.88
C LEU A 143 14.63 -26.45 33.90
N ASN A 144 15.45 -25.44 33.60
CA ASN A 144 15.11 -24.11 33.17
C ASN A 144 14.26 -24.15 31.88
N THR A 145 13.17 -23.36 31.85
CA THR A 145 12.77 -22.61 30.64
C THR A 145 11.95 -21.39 31.05
N ASP A 146 12.69 -20.34 31.41
CA ASP A 146 12.23 -18.95 31.46
C ASP A 146 11.81 -18.46 30.05
N VAL A 147 10.51 -18.44 29.72
CA VAL A 147 9.90 -17.43 28.82
C VAL A 147 8.44 -17.21 29.21
N VAL A 148 8.20 -16.64 30.38
CA VAL A 148 7.24 -15.55 30.68
C VAL A 148 7.59 -15.17 32.11
N LYS A 149 8.77 -14.56 32.29
CA LYS A 149 9.07 -13.90 33.56
C LYS A 149 8.54 -12.48 33.41
N CYS A 150 7.63 -12.13 34.32
CA CYS A 150 7.30 -10.75 34.62
C CYS A 150 8.61 -9.92 34.69
#